data_AF-A0AAV5BD70-F1
#
_entry.id   AF-A0AAV5BD70-F1
#
_cell.length_a   1.000
_cell.length_b   1.000
_cell.length_c   1.000
_cell.angle_alpha   90.00
_cell.angle_beta   90.00
_cell.angle_gamma   90.00
#
_symmetry.space_group_name_H-M   'P 1'
#
loop_
_entity.id
_entity.type
_entity.pdbx_description
1 polymer ?
#
loop_
_entity_poly.entity_id
_entity_poly.type
_entity_poly.pdbx_seq_one_letter_code
_entity_poly.pdbx_strand_id
1 'polypeptide(L)'
;MWLADERELSGLKALIGYYQIYELQRKRISFAAQERCIEVRKQFHAMHNYLRALYLDNLEALGLSYLRAYDSAYSRLQTLLKNIEYAKDEYLHFCVAQNAILVLCVMGRFSEALALMQKEKSTFQYGLSNFVFAPYCLYRLGRKEQTIATIRELEPYIVEPDDRLLNDMVMAAFAQDPESFFEAATRLLVLDQKRRLLENVDIDFQFIIHFCREMGLKEELIEAQDAYIAFLNVPG
;
A
#
# COMPACT_ATOMS: atom_id res chain seq x y z
N MET A 1 -5.15 -3.29 49.28
CA MET A 1 -5.76 -2.75 48.05
C MET A 1 -4.63 -2.10 47.26
N TRP A 2 -4.08 -2.80 46.26
CA TRP A 2 -2.98 -2.27 45.46
C TRP A 2 -3.56 -1.25 44.48
N LEU A 3 -3.40 0.03 44.79
CA LEU A 3 -3.64 1.11 43.83
C LEU A 3 -2.56 0.96 42.75
N ALA A 4 -2.94 0.59 41.54
CA ALA A 4 -2.04 0.64 40.40
C ALA A 4 -1.48 2.07 40.29
N ASP A 5 -0.17 2.18 40.07
CA ASP A 5 0.49 3.47 39.84
C ASP A 5 -0.25 4.20 38.70
N GLU A 6 -0.56 5.49 38.87
CA GLU A 6 -1.23 6.29 37.85
C GLU A 6 -0.50 6.24 36.51
N ARG A 7 0.83 6.09 36.55
CA ARG A 7 1.67 5.90 35.38
C ARG A 7 1.42 4.56 34.68
N GLU A 8 1.28 3.47 35.43
CA GLU A 8 0.96 2.15 34.89
C GLU A 8 -0.45 2.13 34.29
N LEU A 9 -1.42 2.76 34.97
CA LEU A 9 -2.79 2.90 34.47
C LEU A 9 -2.84 3.72 33.17
N SER A 10 -2.06 4.80 33.09
CA SER A 10 -1.91 5.60 31.86
C SER A 10 -1.30 4.79 30.72
N GLY A 11 -0.27 3.98 31.00
CA GLY A 11 0.33 3.07 30.03
C GLY A 11 -0.66 2.07 29.46
N LEU A 12 -1.45 1.43 30.33
CA LEU A 12 -2.50 0.49 29.94
C LEU A 12 -3.58 1.16 29.08
N LYS A 13 -4.03 2.38 29.44
CA LYS A 13 -5.02 3.14 28.66
C LYS A 13 -4.52 3.44 27.25
N ALA A 14 -3.26 3.86 27.10
CA ALA A 14 -2.68 4.13 25.80
C ALA A 14 -2.55 2.86 24.95
N LEU A 15 -2.16 1.73 25.55
CA LEU A 15 -2.13 0.43 24.86
C LEU A 15 -3.52 -0.03 24.42
N ILE A 16 -4.53 0.10 25.28
CA ILE A 16 -5.92 -0.20 24.90
C ILE A 16 -6.34 0.69 23.73
N GLY A 17 -6.04 1.99 23.78
CA GLY A 17 -6.30 2.93 22.70
C GLY A 17 -5.62 2.53 21.39
N TYR A 18 -4.37 2.07 21.45
CA TYR A 18 -3.63 1.54 20.31
C TYR A 18 -4.35 0.35 19.65
N TYR A 19 -4.80 -0.64 20.43
CA TYR A 19 -5.55 -1.78 19.88
C TYR A 19 -6.93 -1.39 19.35
N GLN A 20 -7.60 -0.40 19.97
CA GLN A 20 -8.86 0.13 19.45
C GLN A 20 -8.68 0.76 18.07
N ILE A 21 -7.55 1.42 17.79
CA ILE A 21 -7.26 1.98 16.46
C ILE A 21 -7.21 0.88 15.40
N TYR A 22 -6.50 -0.23 15.66
CA TYR A 22 -6.48 -1.38 14.74
C TYR A 22 -7.88 -1.91 14.46
N GLU A 23 -8.72 -2.02 15.50
CA GLU A 23 -10.10 -2.46 15.36
C GLU A 23 -10.94 -1.49 14.52
N LEU A 24 -10.77 -0.18 14.72
CA LEU A 24 -11.45 0.84 13.91
C LEU A 24 -11.02 0.78 12.45
N GLN A 25 -9.72 0.60 12.19
CA GLN A 25 -9.19 0.45 10.83
C GLN A 25 -9.70 -0.83 10.15
N ARG A 26 -9.71 -1.96 10.88
CA ARG A 26 -10.27 -3.23 10.40
C ARG A 26 -11.76 -3.09 10.06
N LYS A 27 -12.48 -2.26 10.80
CA LYS A 27 -13.90 -1.93 10.58
C LYS A 27 -14.11 -0.78 9.60
N ARG A 28 -13.05 -0.22 9.00
CA ARG A 28 -13.14 0.87 8.01
C ARG A 28 -13.77 2.16 8.57
N ILE A 29 -13.58 2.42 9.87
CA ILE A 29 -14.07 3.64 10.50
C ILE A 29 -12.93 4.66 10.54
N SER A 30 -12.51 5.12 9.36
CA SER A 30 -11.24 5.83 9.15
C SER A 30 -11.15 7.17 9.88
N PHE A 31 -12.24 7.95 9.95
CA PHE A 31 -12.27 9.20 10.74
C PHE A 31 -12.09 8.97 12.24
N ALA A 32 -12.83 8.03 12.83
CA ALA A 32 -12.70 7.71 14.24
C ALA A 32 -11.32 7.12 14.56
N ALA A 33 -10.76 6.30 13.65
CA ALA A 33 -9.40 5.80 13.78
C ALA A 33 -8.38 6.96 13.80
N GLN A 34 -8.55 7.94 12.92
CA GLN A 34 -7.66 9.10 12.83
C GLN A 34 -7.70 9.97 14.09
N GLU A 35 -8.91 10.33 14.56
CA GLU A 35 -9.08 11.08 15.81
C GLU A 35 -8.42 10.34 16.98
N ARG A 36 -8.62 9.02 17.04
CA ARG A 36 -8.03 8.17 18.07
C ARG A 36 -6.50 8.09 17.97
N CYS A 37 -5.91 8.03 16.77
CA CYS A 37 -4.46 8.11 16.58
C CYS A 37 -3.88 9.37 17.23
N ILE A 38 -4.51 10.53 17.03
CA ILE A 38 -4.04 11.81 17.58
C ILE A 38 -4.08 11.79 19.11
N GLU A 39 -5.16 11.28 19.70
CA GLU A 39 -5.30 11.18 21.16
C GLU A 39 -4.26 10.24 21.79
N VAL A 40 -4.11 9.02 21.24
CA VAL A 40 -3.22 8.00 21.81
C VAL A 40 -1.75 8.38 21.60
N ARG A 41 -1.41 9.03 20.48
CA ARG A 41 -0.06 9.55 20.23
C ARG A 41 0.37 10.54 21.31
N LYS A 42 -0.50 11.49 21.70
CA LYS A 42 -0.21 12.44 22.79
C LYS A 42 0.12 11.71 24.10
N GLN A 43 -0.59 10.61 24.39
CA GLN A 43 -0.32 9.79 25.57
C GLN A 43 1.03 9.09 25.47
N PHE A 44 1.39 8.50 24.32
CA PHE A 44 2.70 7.88 24.15
C PHE A 44 3.87 8.88 24.26
N HIS A 45 3.73 10.09 23.73
CA HIS A 45 4.73 11.14 23.94
C HIS A 45 4.87 11.53 25.40
N ALA A 46 3.77 11.71 26.13
CA ALA A 46 3.79 12.04 27.55
C ALA A 46 4.49 10.95 28.40
N MET A 47 4.48 9.71 27.94
CA MET A 47 5.16 8.58 28.59
C MET A 47 6.55 8.30 28.03
N HIS A 48 7.07 9.12 27.12
CA HIS A 48 8.33 8.92 26.41
C HIS A 48 8.42 7.59 25.62
N ASN A 49 7.28 7.03 25.20
CA ASN A 49 7.22 5.85 24.35
C ASN A 49 7.19 6.24 22.88
N TYR A 50 8.30 6.79 22.39
CA TYR A 50 8.38 7.36 21.04
C TYR A 50 8.25 6.32 19.94
N LEU A 51 8.71 5.08 20.17
CA LEU A 51 8.56 4.01 19.17
C LEU A 51 7.09 3.73 18.90
N ARG A 52 6.25 3.59 19.93
CA ARG A 52 4.81 3.40 19.75
C ARG A 52 4.12 4.59 19.08
N ALA A 53 4.61 5.82 19.32
CA ALA A 53 4.13 6.99 18.58
C ALA A 53 4.43 6.89 17.07
N LEU A 54 5.61 6.41 16.68
CA LEU A 54 5.95 6.18 15.26
C LEU A 54 5.08 5.09 14.61
N TYR A 55 4.75 4.01 15.33
CA TYR A 55 3.78 3.02 14.83
C TYR A 55 2.39 3.64 14.61
N LEU A 56 1.94 4.54 15.50
CA LEU A 56 0.69 5.27 15.29
C LEU A 56 0.74 6.21 14.09
N ASP A 57 1.90 6.81 13.78
CA ASP A 57 2.06 7.63 12.57
C ASP A 57 1.85 6.81 11.31
N ASN A 58 2.37 5.58 11.27
CA ASN A 58 2.15 4.66 10.16
C ASN A 58 0.66 4.30 10.01
N LEU A 59 0.00 3.98 11.13
CA LEU A 59 -1.44 3.66 11.12
C LEU A 59 -2.26 4.88 10.68
N GLU A 60 -1.95 6.09 11.15
CA GLU A 60 -2.68 7.28 10.72
C GLU A 60 -2.52 7.53 9.21
N ALA A 61 -1.33 7.29 8.65
CA ALA A 61 -1.11 7.41 7.21
C ALA A 61 -1.94 6.38 6.42
N LEU A 62 -2.05 5.13 6.89
CA LEU A 62 -2.94 4.12 6.31
C LEU A 62 -4.42 4.53 6.41
N GLY A 63 -4.84 5.14 7.51
CA GLY A 63 -6.19 5.68 7.65
C GLY A 63 -6.51 6.72 6.56
N LEU A 64 -5.53 7.55 6.21
CA LEU A 64 -5.68 8.53 5.12
C LEU A 64 -5.71 7.90 3.74
N SER A 65 -4.96 6.81 3.50
CA SER A 65 -5.02 6.10 2.22
C SER A 65 -6.38 5.44 2.00
N TYR A 66 -7.02 4.93 3.06
CA TYR A 66 -8.40 4.40 2.99
C TYR A 66 -9.45 5.47 2.69
N LEU A 67 -9.20 6.71 3.11
CA LEU A 67 -10.00 7.88 2.71
C LEU A 67 -9.64 8.41 1.32
N ARG A 68 -8.74 7.72 0.58
CA ARG A 68 -8.18 8.14 -0.70
C ARG A 68 -7.50 9.52 -0.67
N ALA A 69 -7.08 9.97 0.52
CA ALA A 69 -6.31 11.20 0.72
C ALA A 69 -4.81 10.94 0.48
N TYR A 70 -4.47 10.43 -0.70
CA TYR A 70 -3.15 9.84 -1.00
C TYR A 70 -1.99 10.82 -0.86
N ASP A 71 -2.14 12.09 -1.27
CA ASP A 71 -1.09 13.10 -1.06
C ASP A 71 -0.80 13.34 0.43
N SER A 72 -1.85 13.36 1.26
CA SER A 72 -1.72 13.53 2.71
C SER A 72 -1.10 12.29 3.36
N ALA A 73 -1.52 11.10 2.92
CA ALA A 73 -0.94 9.83 3.37
C ALA A 73 0.56 9.78 3.03
N TYR A 74 0.93 10.09 1.77
CA TYR A 74 2.31 10.05 1.32
C TYR A 74 3.20 11.07 2.04
N SER A 75 2.73 12.31 2.23
CA SER A 75 3.46 13.33 2.98
C SER A 75 3.81 12.87 4.41
N ARG A 76 2.89 12.15 5.05
CA ARG A 76 3.11 11.57 6.39
C ARG A 76 4.09 10.41 6.36
N LEU A 77 3.94 9.48 5.42
CA LEU A 77 4.87 8.36 5.25
C LEU A 77 6.29 8.84 4.97
N GLN A 78 6.44 9.87 4.14
CA GLN A 78 7.75 10.48 3.85
C GLN A 78 8.38 11.12 5.10
N THR A 79 7.57 11.82 5.90
CA THR A 79 8.03 12.39 7.17
C THR A 79 8.44 11.29 8.16
N LEU A 80 7.66 10.22 8.20
CA LEU A 80 7.88 9.08 9.07
C LEU A 80 9.15 8.31 8.70
N LEU A 81 9.41 8.07 7.41
CA LEU A 81 10.66 7.46 6.94
C LEU A 81 11.90 8.25 7.41
N LYS A 82 11.86 9.59 7.34
CA LYS A 82 12.95 10.45 7.85
C LYS A 82 13.14 10.31 9.37
N ASN A 83 12.07 10.09 10.11
CA ASN A 83 12.12 9.98 11.57
C ASN A 83 12.56 8.58 12.04
N ILE A 84 12.20 7.52 11.31
CA ILE A 84 12.54 6.13 11.67
C ILE A 84 14.03 5.84 11.46
N GLU A 85 14.70 6.53 10.54
CA GLU A 85 16.17 6.43 10.35
C GLU A 85 16.93 6.61 11.68
N TYR A 86 16.38 7.35 12.65
CA TYR A 86 16.96 7.54 13.98
C TYR A 86 16.55 6.47 15.02
N ALA A 87 15.44 5.76 14.81
CA ALA A 87 14.88 4.79 15.74
C ALA A 87 15.46 3.37 15.57
N LYS A 88 16.11 3.08 14.43
CA LYS A 88 16.70 1.76 14.08
C LYS A 88 15.71 0.59 14.20
N ASP A 89 14.42 0.82 13.95
CA ASP A 89 13.41 -0.25 13.82
C ASP A 89 13.26 -0.62 12.34
N GLU A 90 14.00 -1.64 11.92
CA GLU A 90 14.04 -2.11 10.52
C GLU A 90 12.65 -2.60 10.05
N TYR A 91 11.86 -3.20 10.94
CA TYR A 91 10.53 -3.70 10.59
C TYR A 91 9.55 -2.55 10.35
N LEU A 92 9.54 -1.55 11.22
CA LEU A 92 8.72 -0.37 11.01
C LEU A 92 9.13 0.37 9.74
N HIS A 93 10.44 0.53 9.49
CA HIS A 93 10.96 1.13 8.26
C HIS A 93 10.42 0.38 7.04
N PHE A 94 10.50 -0.95 7.05
CA PHE A 94 9.99 -1.80 5.97
C PHE A 94 8.51 -1.53 5.69
N CYS A 95 7.67 -1.59 6.73
CA CYS A 95 6.24 -1.37 6.59
C CYS A 95 5.92 0.03 6.04
N VAL A 96 6.62 1.06 6.51
CA VAL A 96 6.37 2.45 6.07
C VAL A 96 6.81 2.65 4.62
N ALA A 97 7.94 2.06 4.22
CA ALA A 97 8.42 2.13 2.84
C ALA A 97 7.47 1.40 1.89
N GLN A 98 6.99 0.21 2.26
CA GLN A 98 6.00 -0.54 1.49
C GLN A 98 4.71 0.27 1.28
N ASN A 99 4.19 0.88 2.34
CA ASN A 99 3.01 1.74 2.28
C ASN A 99 3.25 2.96 1.38
N ALA A 100 4.43 3.58 1.46
CA ALA A 100 4.77 4.73 0.63
C ALA A 100 4.86 4.35 -0.85
N ILE A 101 5.45 3.20 -1.16
CA ILE A 101 5.52 2.63 -2.51
C ILE A 101 4.11 2.41 -3.08
N LEU A 102 3.24 1.74 -2.31
CA LEU A 102 1.87 1.46 -2.73
C LEU A 102 1.10 2.76 -3.04
N VAL A 103 1.17 3.73 -2.13
CA VAL A 103 0.50 5.03 -2.31
C VAL A 103 1.06 5.78 -3.53
N LEU A 104 2.38 5.74 -3.78
CA LEU A 104 2.98 6.31 -4.99
C LEU A 104 2.49 5.62 -6.27
N CYS A 105 2.31 4.30 -6.26
CA CYS A 105 1.79 3.55 -7.39
C CYS A 105 0.34 3.94 -7.70
N VAL A 106 -0.51 4.07 -6.67
CA VAL A 106 -1.91 4.53 -6.82
C VAL A 106 -1.98 5.94 -7.40
N MET A 107 -1.09 6.84 -6.96
CA MET A 107 -1.01 8.22 -7.47
C MET A 107 -0.38 8.32 -8.88
N GLY A 108 0.09 7.22 -9.46
CA GLY A 108 0.77 7.22 -10.75
C GLY A 108 2.19 7.82 -10.74
N ARG A 109 2.79 7.99 -9.55
CA ARG A 109 4.14 8.57 -9.37
C ARG A 109 5.22 7.48 -9.47
N PHE A 110 5.22 6.77 -10.59
CA PHE A 110 6.01 5.54 -10.80
C PHE A 110 7.52 5.72 -10.67
N SER A 111 8.07 6.83 -11.17
CA SER A 111 9.51 7.12 -11.05
C SER A 111 9.95 7.26 -9.60
N GLU A 112 9.11 7.85 -8.75
CA GLU A 112 9.40 8.00 -7.32
C GLU A 112 9.22 6.68 -6.57
N ALA A 113 8.22 5.87 -6.95
CA ALA A 113 8.05 4.52 -6.41
C ALA A 113 9.29 3.66 -6.68
N LEU A 114 9.79 3.66 -7.92
CA LEU A 114 11.00 2.93 -8.31
C LEU A 114 12.25 3.45 -7.59
N ALA A 115 12.40 4.77 -7.43
CA ALA A 115 13.52 5.34 -6.69
C ALA A 115 13.50 4.91 -5.22
N LEU A 116 12.32 4.86 -4.61
CA LEU A 116 12.15 4.39 -3.24
C LEU A 116 12.44 2.89 -3.11
N MET A 117 11.88 2.05 -3.98
CA MET A 117 12.23 0.63 -4.04
C MET A 117 13.74 0.42 -4.16
N GLN A 118 14.41 1.15 -5.05
CA GLN A 118 15.85 1.04 -5.24
C GLN A 118 16.64 1.47 -3.98
N LYS A 119 16.21 2.51 -3.28
CA LYS A 119 16.78 2.90 -1.97
C LYS A 119 16.65 1.77 -0.96
N GLU A 120 15.49 1.11 -0.92
CA GLU A 120 15.21 0.06 0.05
C GLU A 120 15.84 -1.31 -0.29
N LYS A 121 16.29 -1.51 -1.54
CA LYS A 121 16.97 -2.74 -1.98
C LYS A 121 18.23 -3.04 -1.15
N SER A 122 18.92 -1.99 -0.73
CA SER A 122 20.08 -2.12 0.17
C SER A 122 19.72 -2.33 1.63
N THR A 123 18.49 -1.97 2.04
CA THR A 123 18.03 -2.02 3.44
C THR A 123 17.46 -3.41 3.77
N PHE A 124 16.79 -4.07 2.83
CA PHE A 124 16.10 -5.35 3.08
C PHE A 124 16.64 -6.45 2.16
N GLN A 125 17.60 -7.23 2.66
CA GLN A 125 18.07 -8.44 1.98
C GLN A 125 17.02 -9.56 1.93
N TYR A 126 15.98 -9.48 2.77
CA TYR A 126 14.95 -10.51 2.93
C TYR A 126 13.55 -9.90 2.81
N GLY A 127 13.10 -9.68 1.58
CA GLY A 127 11.73 -9.23 1.32
C GLY A 127 11.60 -8.48 0.00
N LEU A 128 11.61 -9.22 -1.12
CA LEU A 128 11.36 -8.63 -2.44
C LEU A 128 9.89 -8.25 -2.68
N SER A 129 9.01 -8.42 -1.69
CA SER A 129 7.61 -7.98 -1.77
C SER A 129 7.48 -6.47 -2.01
N ASN A 130 8.44 -5.65 -1.57
CA ASN A 130 8.47 -4.21 -1.90
C ASN A 130 8.68 -3.94 -3.39
N PHE A 131 9.20 -4.91 -4.14
CA PHE A 131 9.53 -4.79 -5.56
C PHE A 131 8.48 -5.40 -6.48
N VAL A 132 7.39 -5.99 -5.95
CA VAL A 132 6.35 -6.60 -6.80
C VAL A 132 5.71 -5.58 -7.74
N PHE A 133 5.61 -4.31 -7.33
CA PHE A 133 5.10 -3.24 -8.19
C PHE A 133 6.15 -2.69 -9.16
N ALA A 134 7.43 -3.11 -9.08
CA ALA A 134 8.49 -2.59 -9.94
C ALA A 134 8.24 -2.92 -11.43
N PRO A 135 7.87 -4.17 -11.83
CA PRO A 135 7.48 -4.47 -13.20
C PRO A 135 6.34 -3.59 -13.72
N TYR A 136 5.29 -3.42 -12.92
CA TYR A 136 4.16 -2.54 -13.26
C TYR A 136 4.62 -1.09 -13.46
N CYS A 137 5.40 -0.54 -12.53
CA CYS A 137 5.94 0.82 -12.65
C CYS A 137 6.82 1.00 -13.90
N LEU A 138 7.69 0.02 -14.20
CA LEU A 138 8.55 0.05 -15.38
C LEU A 138 7.75 -0.03 -16.68
N TYR A 139 6.71 -0.86 -16.73
CA TYR A 139 5.77 -0.93 -17.84
C TYR A 139 5.08 0.42 -18.05
N ARG A 140 4.55 1.04 -16.99
CA ARG A 140 3.89 2.36 -17.07
C ARG A 140 4.83 3.49 -17.53
N LEU A 141 6.14 3.30 -17.41
CA LEU A 141 7.18 4.21 -17.91
C LEU A 141 7.73 3.82 -19.30
N GLY A 142 7.16 2.80 -19.96
CA GLY A 142 7.58 2.33 -21.28
C GLY A 142 8.93 1.61 -21.30
N ARG A 143 9.44 1.14 -20.16
CA ARG A 143 10.78 0.54 -20.03
C ARG A 143 10.76 -0.98 -20.21
N LYS A 144 10.44 -1.43 -21.42
CA LYS A 144 10.20 -2.86 -21.74
C LYS A 144 11.33 -3.80 -21.32
N GLU A 145 12.57 -3.53 -21.73
CA GLU A 145 13.72 -4.40 -21.44
C GLU A 145 13.98 -4.53 -19.93
N GLN A 146 13.92 -3.41 -19.20
CA GLN A 146 14.06 -3.40 -17.75
C GLN A 146 12.94 -4.18 -17.08
N THR A 147 11.70 -4.03 -17.56
CA THR A 147 10.55 -4.74 -17.00
C THR A 147 10.72 -6.25 -17.08
N ILE A 148 11.09 -6.77 -18.26
CA ILE A 148 11.30 -8.21 -18.47
C ILE A 148 12.45 -8.72 -17.61
N ALA A 149 13.55 -7.95 -17.50
CA ALA A 149 14.67 -8.31 -16.65
C ALA A 149 14.27 -8.37 -15.17
N THR A 150 13.50 -7.38 -14.69
CA THR A 150 13.01 -7.32 -13.32
C THR A 150 12.04 -8.46 -13.00
N ILE A 151 11.11 -8.81 -13.89
CA ILE A 151 10.22 -9.97 -13.68
C ILE A 151 11.03 -11.24 -13.48
N ARG A 152 12.04 -11.48 -14.33
CA ARG A 152 12.92 -12.66 -14.21
C ARG A 152 13.74 -12.66 -12.92
N GLU A 153 14.19 -11.49 -12.47
CA GLU A 153 14.90 -11.34 -11.19
C GLU A 153 13.99 -11.66 -10.00
N LEU A 154 12.73 -11.26 -10.06
CA LEU A 154 11.76 -11.45 -8.99
C LEU A 154 11.13 -12.85 -8.96
N GLU A 155 11.04 -13.54 -10.09
CA GLU A 155 10.37 -14.85 -10.24
C GLU A 155 10.69 -15.86 -9.12
N PRO A 156 11.96 -16.06 -8.69
CA PRO A 156 12.28 -17.02 -7.62
C PRO A 156 11.72 -16.66 -6.24
N TYR A 157 11.26 -15.43 -6.08
CA TYR A 157 10.83 -14.83 -4.81
C TYR A 157 9.32 -14.59 -4.75
N ILE A 158 8.61 -14.82 -5.85
CA ILE A 158 7.15 -14.69 -5.92
C ILE A 158 6.52 -15.92 -5.29
N VAL A 159 6.00 -15.74 -4.09
CA VAL A 159 5.28 -16.79 -3.33
C VAL A 159 3.77 -16.61 -3.46
N GLU A 160 3.30 -15.36 -3.42
CA GLU A 160 1.87 -15.08 -3.41
C GLU A 160 1.26 -15.10 -4.84
N PRO A 161 0.03 -15.61 -5.02
CA PRO A 161 -0.58 -15.70 -6.34
C PRO A 161 -0.91 -14.35 -6.99
N ASP A 162 -1.24 -13.33 -6.19
CA ASP A 162 -1.55 -11.96 -6.65
C ASP A 162 -0.31 -11.31 -7.29
N ASP A 163 0.85 -11.43 -6.65
CA ASP A 163 2.13 -10.96 -7.18
C ASP A 163 2.44 -11.56 -8.57
N ARG A 164 2.13 -12.85 -8.76
CA ARG A 164 2.30 -13.53 -10.06
C ARG A 164 1.31 -13.00 -11.10
N LEU A 165 0.04 -12.87 -10.73
CA LEU A 165 -1.01 -12.38 -11.64
C LEU A 165 -0.73 -10.96 -12.13
N LEU A 166 -0.19 -10.08 -11.26
CA LEU A 166 0.22 -8.74 -11.68
C LEU A 166 1.33 -8.80 -12.76
N ASN A 167 2.32 -9.69 -12.59
CA ASN A 167 3.36 -9.87 -13.59
C ASN A 167 2.82 -10.49 -14.89
N ASP A 168 1.88 -11.43 -14.80
CA ASP A 168 1.19 -12.02 -15.95
C ASP A 168 0.44 -10.93 -16.75
N MET A 169 -0.27 -10.03 -16.07
CA MET A 169 -0.89 -8.86 -16.70
C MET A 169 0.14 -7.98 -17.42
N VAL A 170 1.28 -7.68 -16.78
CA VAL A 170 2.36 -6.90 -17.41
C VAL A 170 2.91 -7.57 -18.67
N MET A 171 3.12 -8.88 -18.63
CA MET A 171 3.63 -9.63 -19.77
C MET A 171 2.60 -9.71 -20.91
N ALA A 172 1.33 -9.96 -20.59
CA ALA A 172 0.23 -9.95 -21.56
C ALA A 172 0.06 -8.57 -22.22
N ALA A 173 0.19 -7.49 -21.43
CA ALA A 173 0.14 -6.13 -21.95
C ALA A 173 1.25 -5.87 -22.99
N PHE A 174 2.49 -6.29 -22.73
CA PHE A 174 3.58 -6.18 -23.70
C PHE A 174 3.43 -7.08 -24.93
N ALA A 175 2.76 -8.22 -24.77
CA ALA A 175 2.43 -9.14 -25.85
C ALA A 175 1.25 -8.65 -26.68
N GLN A 176 0.53 -7.61 -26.23
CA GLN A 176 -0.72 -7.14 -26.81
C GLN A 176 -1.75 -8.28 -26.92
N ASP A 177 -1.86 -9.05 -25.84
CA ASP A 177 -2.74 -10.22 -25.73
C ASP A 177 -3.89 -9.93 -24.75
N PRO A 178 -5.06 -9.47 -25.25
CA PRO A 178 -6.19 -9.13 -24.39
C PRO A 178 -6.75 -10.32 -23.61
N GLU A 179 -6.74 -11.52 -24.19
CA GLU A 179 -7.34 -12.71 -23.55
C GLU A 179 -6.59 -13.06 -22.27
N SER A 180 -5.27 -13.22 -22.37
CA SER A 180 -4.42 -13.50 -21.21
C SER A 180 -4.43 -12.33 -20.20
N PHE A 181 -4.48 -11.08 -20.68
CA PHE A 181 -4.53 -9.91 -19.81
C PHE A 181 -5.80 -9.91 -18.95
N PHE A 182 -6.98 -10.08 -19.55
CA PHE A 182 -8.25 -10.04 -18.82
C PHE A 182 -8.45 -11.27 -17.93
N GLU A 183 -7.91 -12.45 -18.31
CA GLU A 183 -7.92 -13.62 -17.43
C GLU A 183 -7.16 -13.31 -16.12
N ALA A 184 -5.93 -12.81 -16.24
CA ALA A 184 -5.10 -12.47 -15.09
C ALA A 184 -5.72 -11.34 -14.26
N ALA A 185 -6.21 -10.29 -14.91
CA ALA A 185 -6.83 -9.13 -14.28
C ALA A 185 -8.08 -9.49 -13.48
N THR A 186 -8.95 -10.33 -14.04
CA THR A 186 -10.18 -10.77 -13.36
C THR A 186 -9.84 -11.57 -12.10
N ARG A 187 -8.86 -12.47 -12.19
CA ARG A 187 -8.43 -13.28 -11.05
C ARG A 187 -7.78 -12.42 -9.96
N LEU A 188 -6.95 -11.45 -10.34
CA LEU A 188 -6.30 -10.52 -9.42
C LEU A 188 -7.33 -9.67 -8.67
N LEU A 189 -8.25 -9.03 -9.40
CA LEU A 189 -9.32 -8.22 -8.82
C LEU A 189 -10.15 -8.99 -7.79
N VAL A 190 -10.50 -10.26 -8.08
CA VAL A 190 -11.25 -11.10 -7.14
C VAL A 190 -10.46 -11.36 -5.86
N LEU A 191 -9.15 -11.62 -5.95
CA LEU A 191 -8.29 -11.83 -4.79
C LEU A 191 -8.18 -10.55 -3.95
N ASP A 192 -7.94 -9.41 -4.58
CA ASP A 192 -7.71 -8.15 -3.88
C ASP A 192 -8.99 -7.59 -3.25
N GLN A 193 -10.14 -7.75 -3.91
CA GLN A 193 -11.44 -7.45 -3.31
C GLN A 193 -11.75 -8.37 -2.12
N LYS A 194 -11.46 -9.67 -2.22
CA LYS A 194 -11.66 -10.63 -1.12
C LYS A 194 -10.74 -10.32 0.07
N ARG A 195 -9.49 -9.93 -0.19
CA ARG A 195 -8.50 -9.51 0.81
C ARG A 195 -8.74 -8.08 1.30
N ARG A 196 -9.63 -7.33 0.65
CA ARG A 196 -9.98 -5.93 0.94
C ARG A 196 -8.78 -4.98 0.80
N LEU A 197 -7.94 -5.19 -0.21
CA LEU A 197 -6.78 -4.37 -0.54
C LEU A 197 -7.19 -3.23 -1.48
N LEU A 198 -7.80 -2.18 -0.93
CA LEU A 198 -8.44 -1.12 -1.74
C LEU A 198 -7.47 -0.43 -2.69
N GLU A 199 -6.25 -0.18 -2.24
CA GLU A 199 -5.20 0.44 -3.04
C GLU A 199 -4.74 -0.46 -4.19
N ASN A 200 -4.70 -1.78 -3.99
CA ASN A 200 -4.40 -2.71 -5.08
C ASN A 200 -5.54 -2.75 -6.10
N VAL A 201 -6.79 -2.82 -5.64
CA VAL A 201 -7.97 -2.78 -6.52
C VAL A 201 -7.97 -1.49 -7.36
N ASP A 202 -7.55 -0.36 -6.78
CA ASP A 202 -7.38 0.90 -7.52
C ASP A 202 -6.32 0.77 -8.62
N ILE A 203 -5.14 0.21 -8.30
CA ILE A 203 -4.07 -0.06 -9.27
C ILE A 203 -4.55 -0.99 -10.39
N ASP A 204 -5.26 -2.06 -10.07
CA ASP A 204 -5.78 -3.04 -11.04
C ASP A 204 -6.71 -2.36 -12.04
N PHE A 205 -7.70 -1.61 -11.57
CA PHE A 205 -8.62 -0.88 -12.44
C PHE A 205 -7.88 0.16 -13.29
N GLN A 206 -6.94 0.91 -12.70
CA GLN A 206 -6.12 1.85 -13.46
C GLN A 206 -5.32 1.16 -14.57
N PHE A 207 -4.80 -0.04 -14.30
CA PHE A 207 -4.06 -0.82 -15.28
C PHE A 207 -4.99 -1.34 -16.40
N ILE A 208 -6.14 -1.93 -16.04
CA ILE A 208 -7.14 -2.39 -17.02
C ILE A 208 -7.58 -1.25 -17.94
N ILE A 209 -7.95 -0.10 -17.35
CA ILE A 209 -8.37 1.08 -18.10
C ILE A 209 -7.25 1.58 -19.03
N HIS A 210 -6.01 1.58 -18.57
CA HIS A 210 -4.87 1.96 -19.39
C HIS A 210 -4.67 1.01 -20.57
N PHE A 211 -4.67 -0.30 -20.32
CA PHE A 211 -4.53 -1.33 -21.35
C PHE A 211 -5.63 -1.23 -22.42
N CYS A 212 -6.90 -1.09 -22.01
CA CYS A 212 -8.01 -0.94 -22.95
C CYS A 212 -7.85 0.29 -23.85
N ARG A 213 -7.34 1.41 -23.30
CA ARG A 213 -7.04 2.62 -24.08
C ARG A 213 -5.92 2.38 -25.09
N GLU A 214 -4.83 1.73 -24.69
CA GLU A 214 -3.71 1.44 -25.58
C GLU A 214 -4.11 0.50 -26.73
N MET A 215 -4.96 -0.48 -26.45
CA MET A 215 -5.42 -1.48 -27.42
C MET A 215 -6.61 -1.01 -28.27
N GLY A 216 -7.26 0.11 -27.93
CA GLY A 216 -8.45 0.59 -28.62
C GLY A 216 -9.72 -0.22 -28.35
N LEU A 217 -9.77 -0.95 -27.23
CA LEU A 217 -10.88 -1.80 -26.79
C LEU A 217 -11.96 -0.94 -26.13
N LYS A 218 -12.88 -0.40 -26.94
CA LYS A 218 -13.83 0.63 -26.50
C LYS A 218 -14.91 0.11 -25.55
N GLU A 219 -15.43 -1.08 -25.79
CA GLU A 219 -16.53 -1.65 -25.00
C GLU A 219 -16.00 -2.02 -23.61
N GLU A 220 -14.89 -2.74 -23.56
CA GLU A 220 -14.19 -3.14 -22.34
C GLU A 220 -13.69 -1.93 -21.54
N LEU A 221 -13.27 -0.85 -22.22
CA LEU A 221 -12.91 0.40 -21.56
C LEU A 221 -14.10 1.01 -20.80
N ILE A 222 -15.28 1.05 -21.42
CA ILE A 222 -16.49 1.60 -20.79
C ILE A 222 -16.86 0.74 -19.58
N GLU A 223 -16.87 -0.59 -19.74
CA GLU A 223 -17.19 -1.53 -18.66
C GLU A 223 -16.22 -1.38 -17.48
N ALA A 224 -14.91 -1.30 -17.76
CA ALA A 224 -13.89 -1.11 -16.74
C ALA A 224 -14.03 0.24 -16.00
N GLN A 225 -14.38 1.31 -16.72
CA GLN A 225 -14.62 2.63 -16.11
C GLN A 225 -15.86 2.64 -15.24
N ASP A 226 -16.96 2.03 -15.68
CA ASP A 226 -18.19 1.93 -14.90
C ASP A 226 -17.99 1.09 -13.63
N ALA A 227 -17.30 -0.05 -13.75
CA ALA A 227 -16.94 -0.90 -12.61
C ALA A 227 -16.04 -0.15 -11.61
N TYR A 228 -15.06 0.62 -12.11
CA TYR A 228 -14.19 1.42 -11.27
C TYR A 228 -14.95 2.55 -10.56
N ILE A 229 -15.85 3.26 -11.23
CA ILE A 229 -16.72 4.27 -10.61
C ILE A 229 -17.59 3.64 -9.51
N ALA A 230 -18.15 2.46 -9.76
CA ALA A 230 -18.92 1.72 -8.75
C ALA A 230 -18.06 1.38 -7.52
N PHE A 231 -16.82 0.92 -7.72
CA PHE A 231 -15.85 0.68 -6.65
C PHE A 231 -15.52 1.96 -5.85
N LEU A 232 -15.35 3.10 -6.53
CA LEU A 232 -15.07 4.38 -5.86
C LEU A 232 -16.22 4.82 -4.94
N ASN A 233 -17.46 4.48 -5.29
CA ASN A 233 -18.65 4.83 -4.52
C ASN A 233 -18.91 3.90 -3.32
N VAL A 234 -18.16 2.82 -3.16
CA VAL A 234 -18.21 2.01 -1.93
C VAL A 234 -17.52 2.82 -0.81
N PRO A 235 -18.21 3.12 0.31
CA PRO A 235 -17.60 3.80 1.45
C PRO A 235 -16.41 2.97 1.95
N GLY A 236 -15.24 3.61 2.02
CA GLY A 236 -14.01 3.04 2.57
C GLY A 236 -13.94 3.06 4.09
#